data_AF-A0A3D4WLA9-F1
#
_entry.id   AF-A0A3D4WLA9-F1
#
_cell.length_a   1.000
_cell.length_b   1.000
_cell.length_c   1.000
_cell.angle_alpha   90.00
_cell.angle_beta   90.00
_cell.angle_gamma   90.00
#
_symmetry.space_group_name_H-M   'P 1'
#
loop_
_entity.id
_entity.type
_entity.pdbx_description
1 polymer ?
#
loop_
_entity_poly.entity_id
_entity_poly.type
_entity_poly.pdbx_seq_one_letter_code
_entity_poly.pdbx_strand_id
1 'polypeptide(L)'
;MSHPPTVEQQAVIDAYRTGADLTVEAGAGTGKTSTLRMLAASTPGRKGVYLAYNRSIANDAAQAFPRDVVCKTAHGFAFAAVGKQYAHRLNAPRLPARLAAQYLGITQPIHFVRDKAPLSPTQLARVALAAVKRFCTSADIQIEPWHITRIAGLDDDPVHKLVQASILPIAIRAWEDINQIHGRLRFEHDHYLKMWGLTRPALPAEYVLFDEAQDANPVIAAIVEDQTGQRIAVGDRCQAIYGWNGAIDAMDRFDGKRLFLSKSFRFGPAIASEANKWLAVLGAQLSLTGFDQIASTIGMLPEPDAILCRTNAGAFTRVVESLAAGRTTALVGGGDDIRRMAEAAL
;
A
#
# COMPACT_ATOMS: atom_id res chain seq x y z
N MET A 1 30.15 -2.10 3.23
CA MET A 1 30.87 -0.94 3.79
C MET A 1 29.85 0.02 4.38
N SER A 2 30.05 0.52 5.60
CA SER A 2 29.16 1.53 6.18
C SER A 2 29.66 2.90 5.77
N HIS A 3 28.91 3.61 4.93
CA HIS A 3 29.19 5.02 4.65
C HIS A 3 28.78 5.87 5.85
N PRO A 4 29.53 6.95 6.17
CA PRO A 4 29.12 7.88 7.22
C PRO A 4 27.76 8.51 6.86
N PRO A 5 26.91 8.80 7.86
CA PRO A 5 25.65 9.48 7.62
C PRO A 5 25.88 10.87 7.03
N THR A 6 24.97 11.31 6.16
CA THR A 6 24.88 12.72 5.76
C THR A 6 24.46 13.59 6.94
N VAL A 7 24.59 14.91 6.82
CA VAL A 7 24.10 15.87 7.82
C VAL A 7 22.60 15.68 8.09
N GLU A 8 21.80 15.44 7.05
CA GLU A 8 20.37 15.18 7.16
C GLU A 8 20.08 13.86 7.88
N GLN A 9 20.78 12.78 7.53
CA GLN A 9 20.66 11.50 8.23
C GLN A 9 21.10 11.61 9.69
N GLN A 10 22.15 12.38 9.98
CA GLN A 10 22.60 12.62 11.34
C GLN A 10 21.56 13.40 12.15
N ALA A 11 20.92 14.42 11.55
CA ALA A 11 19.82 15.15 12.20
C ALA A 11 18.63 14.23 12.53
N VAL A 12 18.32 13.27 11.66
CA VAL A 12 17.31 12.23 11.91
C VAL A 12 17.73 11.31 13.06
N ILE A 13 18.99 10.87 13.11
CA ILE A 13 19.53 10.06 14.22
C ILE A 13 19.46 10.83 15.55
N ASP A 14 19.86 12.09 15.56
CA ASP A 14 19.88 12.91 16.78
C ASP A 14 18.47 13.19 17.29
N ALA A 15 17.51 13.48 16.38
CA ALA A 15 16.10 13.62 16.74
C ALA A 15 15.49 12.30 17.24
N TYR A 16 15.84 11.17 16.63
CA TYR A 16 15.37 9.86 17.09
C TYR A 16 15.81 9.57 18.53
N ARG A 17 17.05 9.93 18.90
CA ARG A 17 17.59 9.73 20.25
C ARG A 17 16.89 10.55 21.34
N THR A 18 16.18 11.62 20.99
CA THR A 18 15.39 12.37 21.98
C THR A 18 14.10 11.65 22.38
N GLY A 19 13.75 10.56 21.71
CA GLY A 19 12.50 9.84 21.92
C GLY A 19 11.27 10.49 21.26
N ALA A 20 11.46 11.57 20.50
CA ALA A 20 10.36 12.23 19.79
C ALA A 20 9.91 11.40 18.58
N ASP A 21 8.60 11.39 18.31
CA ASP A 21 8.09 10.83 17.07
C ASP A 21 8.60 11.63 15.87
N LEU A 22 8.86 10.94 14.77
CA LEU A 22 9.48 11.53 13.58
C LEU A 22 8.65 11.25 12.34
N THR A 23 8.57 12.28 11.49
CA THR A 23 8.04 12.18 10.13
C THR A 23 9.15 12.60 9.17
N VAL A 24 9.80 11.63 8.53
CA VAL A 24 10.96 11.86 7.66
C VAL A 24 10.52 11.84 6.20
N GLU A 25 10.40 13.01 5.61
CA GLU A 25 10.08 13.17 4.20
C GLU A 25 11.34 13.02 3.36
N ALA A 26 11.37 11.98 2.53
CA ALA A 26 12.59 11.50 1.91
C ALA A 26 12.38 11.32 0.42
N GLY A 27 13.14 12.06 -0.37
CA GLY A 27 13.03 12.02 -1.82
C GLY A 27 13.57 10.73 -2.45
N ALA A 28 13.39 10.59 -3.76
CA ALA A 28 13.85 9.43 -4.52
C ALA A 28 15.36 9.14 -4.33
N GLY A 29 15.69 7.94 -3.84
CA GLY A 29 17.07 7.47 -3.74
C GLY A 29 17.87 8.08 -2.58
N THR A 30 17.22 8.73 -1.62
CA THR A 30 17.87 9.44 -0.49
C THR A 30 18.26 8.52 0.68
N GLY A 31 17.97 7.22 0.56
CA GLY A 31 18.41 6.22 1.52
C GLY A 31 17.45 5.95 2.68
N LYS A 32 16.13 6.11 2.51
CA LYS A 32 15.06 5.81 3.51
C LYS A 32 15.36 4.62 4.42
N THR A 33 15.39 3.41 3.86
CA THR A 33 15.65 2.17 4.60
C THR A 33 17.05 2.13 5.22
N SER A 34 18.05 2.76 4.57
CA SER A 34 19.40 2.88 5.15
C SER A 34 19.43 3.77 6.37
N THR A 35 18.69 4.88 6.36
CA THR A 35 18.52 5.79 7.51
C THR A 35 17.81 5.06 8.63
N LEU A 36 16.72 4.34 8.36
CA LEU A 36 16.01 3.52 9.35
C LEU A 36 16.93 2.48 10.02
N ARG A 37 17.82 1.85 9.25
CA ARG A 37 18.84 0.94 9.78
C ARG A 37 19.85 1.67 10.67
N MET A 38 20.27 2.88 10.31
CA MET A 38 21.14 3.71 11.15
C MET A 38 20.46 4.08 12.48
N LEU A 39 19.16 4.39 12.47
CA LEU A 39 18.40 4.64 13.71
C LEU A 39 18.45 3.43 14.63
N ALA A 40 18.09 2.25 14.12
CA ALA A 40 18.13 1.01 14.88
C ALA A 40 19.53 0.70 15.45
N ALA A 41 20.58 0.88 14.64
CA ALA A 41 21.96 0.66 15.06
C ALA A 41 22.46 1.70 16.08
N SER A 42 21.85 2.89 16.13
CA SER A 42 22.22 3.97 17.05
C SER A 42 21.75 3.75 18.49
N THR A 43 20.83 2.79 18.72
CA THR A 43 20.32 2.40 20.04
C THR A 43 20.36 0.87 20.22
N PRO A 44 21.54 0.25 20.35
CA PRO A 44 21.67 -1.20 20.53
C PRO A 44 20.90 -1.68 21.77
N GLY A 45 20.26 -2.86 21.70
CA GLY A 45 19.49 -3.43 22.80
C GLY A 45 18.04 -2.94 22.91
N ARG A 46 17.71 -1.75 22.35
CA ARG A 46 16.33 -1.23 22.33
C ARG A 46 15.49 -2.04 21.33
N LYS A 47 14.37 -2.58 21.77
CA LYS A 47 13.50 -3.45 20.96
C LYS A 47 12.70 -2.64 19.96
N GLY A 48 12.89 -2.94 18.68
CA GLY A 48 12.22 -2.23 17.58
C GLY A 48 11.36 -3.16 16.72
N VAL A 49 10.41 -2.58 16.02
CA VAL A 49 9.75 -3.21 14.88
C VAL A 49 9.99 -2.37 13.63
N TYR A 50 10.41 -3.02 12.55
CA TYR A 50 10.44 -2.44 11.22
C TYR A 50 9.25 -2.99 10.43
N LEU A 51 8.31 -2.10 10.09
CA LEU A 51 7.17 -2.40 9.24
C LEU A 51 7.52 -2.12 7.78
N ALA A 52 7.76 -3.21 7.05
CA ALA A 52 8.04 -3.17 5.63
C ALA A 52 6.75 -3.11 4.81
N TYR A 53 6.81 -2.43 3.67
CA TYR A 53 5.71 -2.37 2.69
C TYR A 53 5.39 -3.73 2.06
N ASN A 54 6.42 -4.51 1.73
CA ASN A 54 6.26 -5.82 1.09
C ASN A 54 7.22 -6.87 1.67
N ARG A 55 7.02 -8.13 1.28
CA ARG A 55 7.77 -9.26 1.83
C ARG A 55 9.25 -9.27 1.41
N SER A 56 9.59 -8.82 0.20
CA SER A 56 11.00 -8.76 -0.21
C SER A 56 11.76 -7.73 0.62
N ILE A 57 11.21 -6.53 0.79
CA ILE A 57 11.78 -5.49 1.66
C ILE A 57 11.93 -5.99 3.10
N ALA A 58 10.92 -6.71 3.62
CA ALA A 58 11.01 -7.30 4.97
C ALA A 58 12.17 -8.29 5.11
N ASN A 59 12.35 -9.17 4.11
CA ASN A 59 13.42 -10.17 4.12
C ASN A 59 14.80 -9.52 4.02
N ASP A 60 14.97 -8.55 3.13
CA ASP A 60 16.22 -7.81 2.97
C ASP A 60 16.56 -7.03 4.24
N ALA A 61 15.56 -6.37 4.85
CA ALA A 61 15.71 -5.68 6.12
C ALA A 61 16.09 -6.63 7.25
N ALA A 62 15.51 -7.84 7.33
CA ALA A 62 15.84 -8.82 8.37
C ALA A 62 17.31 -9.27 8.34
N GLN A 63 17.98 -9.20 7.18
CA GLN A 63 19.40 -9.50 7.05
C GLN A 63 20.30 -8.32 7.43
N ALA A 64 19.81 -7.09 7.27
CA ALA A 64 20.60 -5.87 7.40
C ALA A 64 20.42 -5.15 8.75
N PHE A 65 19.26 -5.29 9.40
CA PHE A 65 18.94 -4.64 10.66
C PHE A 65 19.56 -5.36 11.86
N PRO A 66 19.79 -4.65 12.99
CA PRO A 66 20.19 -5.27 14.24
C PRO A 66 19.21 -6.35 14.72
N ARG A 67 19.71 -7.34 15.46
CA ARG A 67 18.91 -8.48 15.98
C ARG A 67 17.77 -8.07 16.92
N ASP A 68 17.87 -6.89 17.53
CA ASP A 68 16.83 -6.34 18.40
C ASP A 68 15.62 -5.76 17.64
N VAL A 69 15.67 -5.74 16.30
CA VAL A 69 14.59 -5.24 15.45
C VAL A 69 13.89 -6.36 14.70
N VAL A 70 12.59 -6.52 14.97
CA VAL A 70 11.74 -7.44 14.23
C VAL A 70 11.34 -6.80 12.90
N CYS A 71 11.85 -7.33 11.79
CA CYS A 71 11.51 -6.87 10.45
C CYS A 71 10.38 -7.72 9.86
N LYS A 72 9.21 -7.11 9.60
CA LYS A 72 8.03 -7.84 9.08
C LYS A 72 7.06 -6.91 8.39
N THR A 73 6.20 -7.45 7.54
CA THR A 73 5.02 -6.71 7.03
C THR A 73 3.89 -6.73 8.05
N ALA A 74 2.98 -5.75 7.99
CA ALA A 74 1.76 -5.74 8.81
C ALA A 74 0.91 -7.01 8.59
N HIS A 75 0.72 -7.44 7.34
CA HIS A 75 0.06 -8.71 7.02
C HIS A 75 0.78 -9.91 7.65
N GLY A 76 2.10 -9.88 7.78
CA GLY A 76 2.85 -10.93 8.45
C GLY A 76 2.52 -11.02 9.94
N PHE A 77 2.41 -9.89 10.64
CA PHE A 77 1.94 -9.85 12.04
C PHE A 77 0.51 -10.35 12.15
N ALA A 78 -0.39 -9.80 11.32
CA ALA A 78 -1.80 -10.17 11.31
C ALA A 78 -2.03 -11.66 11.00
N PHE A 79 -1.26 -12.25 10.07
CA PHE A 79 -1.36 -13.67 9.76
C PHE A 79 -0.96 -14.53 10.96
N ALA A 80 0.12 -14.15 11.66
CA ALA A 80 0.59 -14.90 12.83
C ALA A 80 -0.39 -14.84 14.01
N ALA A 81 -1.05 -13.69 14.21
CA ALA A 81 -1.99 -13.46 15.31
C ALA A 81 -3.40 -14.01 15.04
N VAL A 82 -3.94 -13.77 13.83
CA VAL A 82 -5.35 -14.06 13.49
C VAL A 82 -5.47 -14.93 12.24
N GLY A 83 -4.65 -14.71 11.21
CA GLY A 83 -4.85 -15.32 9.90
C GLY A 83 -4.63 -16.84 9.82
N LYS A 84 -3.82 -17.43 10.71
CA LYS A 84 -3.52 -18.88 10.71
C LYS A 84 -4.78 -19.77 10.75
N GLN A 85 -5.80 -19.41 11.52
CA GLN A 85 -7.05 -20.19 11.62
C GLN A 85 -7.85 -20.22 10.31
N TYR A 86 -7.64 -19.23 9.43
CA TYR A 86 -8.29 -19.11 8.12
C TYR A 86 -7.40 -19.60 6.97
N ALA A 87 -6.22 -20.15 7.25
CA ALA A 87 -5.24 -20.51 6.20
C ALA A 87 -5.82 -21.46 5.14
N HIS A 88 -6.72 -22.36 5.55
CA HIS A 88 -7.41 -23.29 4.65
C HIS A 88 -8.37 -22.63 3.65
N ARG A 89 -8.78 -21.37 3.89
CA ARG A 89 -9.63 -20.57 2.98
C ARG A 89 -8.83 -19.64 2.07
N LEU A 90 -7.53 -19.44 2.34
CA LEU A 90 -6.67 -18.63 1.49
C LEU A 90 -6.42 -19.32 0.15
N ASN A 91 -6.16 -18.52 -0.90
CA ASN A 91 -5.96 -19.01 -2.27
C ASN A 91 -7.13 -19.82 -2.86
N ALA A 92 -8.31 -19.74 -2.23
CA ALA A 92 -9.53 -20.33 -2.78
C ALA A 92 -9.83 -19.74 -4.18
N PRO A 93 -10.38 -20.56 -5.09
CA PRO A 93 -10.74 -20.12 -6.43
C PRO A 93 -11.73 -18.95 -6.38
N ARG A 94 -11.81 -18.20 -7.48
CA ARG A 94 -12.73 -17.07 -7.60
C ARG A 94 -14.16 -17.53 -7.34
N LEU A 95 -14.83 -16.90 -6.37
CA LEU A 95 -16.23 -17.15 -6.08
C LEU A 95 -17.13 -16.45 -7.13
N PRO A 96 -17.99 -17.18 -7.86
CA PRO A 96 -18.92 -16.57 -8.80
C PRO A 96 -19.92 -15.65 -8.08
N ALA A 97 -20.21 -14.48 -8.67
CA ALA A 97 -21.11 -13.50 -8.06
C ALA A 97 -22.53 -14.02 -7.79
N ARG A 98 -23.01 -14.96 -8.60
CA ARG A 98 -24.29 -15.65 -8.37
C ARG A 98 -24.29 -16.44 -7.07
N LEU A 99 -23.22 -17.18 -6.80
CA LEU A 99 -23.07 -17.99 -5.61
C LEU A 99 -22.87 -17.11 -4.37
N ALA A 100 -22.09 -16.03 -4.48
CA ALA A 100 -22.00 -15.01 -3.44
C ALA A 100 -23.38 -14.41 -3.08
N ALA A 101 -24.21 -14.10 -4.09
CA ALA A 101 -25.57 -13.60 -3.85
C ALA A 101 -26.44 -14.61 -3.11
N GLN A 102 -26.35 -15.90 -3.48
CA GLN A 102 -27.06 -16.99 -2.80
C GLN A 102 -26.62 -17.15 -1.35
N TYR A 103 -25.31 -17.15 -1.08
CA TYR A 103 -24.78 -17.24 0.29
C TYR A 103 -25.17 -16.04 1.14
N LEU A 104 -25.31 -14.87 0.54
CA LEU A 104 -25.78 -13.64 1.20
C LEU A 104 -27.31 -13.53 1.31
N GLY A 105 -28.05 -14.54 0.85
CA GLY A 105 -29.52 -14.55 0.89
C GLY A 105 -30.17 -13.48 0.02
N ILE A 106 -29.50 -13.03 -1.05
CA ILE A 106 -30.02 -12.01 -1.96
C ILE A 106 -30.89 -12.70 -3.01
N THR A 107 -32.19 -12.70 -2.81
CA THR A 107 -33.15 -13.42 -3.67
C THR A 107 -33.83 -12.53 -4.70
N GLN A 108 -33.90 -11.23 -4.47
CA GLN A 108 -34.64 -10.29 -5.31
C GLN A 108 -33.78 -9.09 -5.74
N PRO A 109 -34.02 -8.55 -6.94
CA PRO A 109 -33.43 -7.28 -7.35
C PRO A 109 -33.99 -6.12 -6.52
N ILE A 110 -33.24 -5.02 -6.46
CA ILE A 110 -33.72 -3.76 -5.90
C ILE A 110 -34.06 -2.82 -7.05
N HIS A 111 -35.30 -2.33 -7.02
CA HIS A 111 -35.83 -1.39 -7.99
C HIS A 111 -35.72 0.04 -7.45
N PHE A 112 -35.39 0.97 -8.33
CA PHE A 112 -35.33 2.39 -8.03
C PHE A 112 -36.50 3.12 -8.70
N VAL A 113 -36.89 4.26 -8.11
CA VAL A 113 -37.91 5.12 -8.70
C VAL A 113 -37.33 5.82 -9.95
N ARG A 114 -38.18 6.14 -10.94
CA ARG A 114 -37.86 6.93 -12.16
C ARG A 114 -36.90 6.27 -13.17
N ASP A 115 -37.37 5.26 -13.90
CA ASP A 115 -36.72 4.64 -15.08
C ASP A 115 -35.26 4.18 -14.90
N LYS A 116 -34.80 4.06 -13.66
CA LYS A 116 -33.45 3.61 -13.32
C LYS A 116 -33.38 2.09 -13.38
N ALA A 117 -32.29 1.58 -13.97
CA ALA A 117 -32.06 0.15 -14.05
C ALA A 117 -32.00 -0.47 -12.63
N PRO A 118 -32.70 -1.60 -12.40
CA PRO A 118 -32.65 -2.28 -11.12
C PRO A 118 -31.27 -2.87 -10.86
N LEU A 119 -30.88 -2.98 -9.58
CA LEU A 119 -29.71 -3.74 -9.19
C LEU A 119 -30.10 -5.20 -9.00
N SER A 120 -29.57 -6.07 -9.86
CA SER A 120 -29.73 -7.52 -9.74
C SER A 120 -29.05 -8.06 -8.47
N PRO A 121 -29.45 -9.25 -7.98
CA PRO A 121 -28.79 -9.90 -6.84
C PRO A 121 -27.27 -10.01 -6.99
N THR A 122 -26.78 -10.27 -8.20
CA THR A 122 -25.34 -10.37 -8.47
C THR A 122 -24.62 -9.03 -8.39
N GLN A 123 -25.27 -7.93 -8.81
CA GLN A 123 -24.72 -6.59 -8.67
C GLN A 123 -24.69 -6.18 -7.19
N LEU A 124 -25.77 -6.44 -6.44
CA LEU A 124 -25.82 -6.20 -5.00
C LEU A 124 -24.70 -6.93 -4.25
N ALA A 125 -24.50 -8.23 -4.53
CA ALA A 125 -23.39 -9.00 -3.94
C ALA A 125 -22.02 -8.39 -4.27
N ARG A 126 -21.80 -8.00 -5.54
CA ARG A 126 -20.52 -7.39 -5.96
C ARG A 126 -20.26 -6.07 -5.23
N VAL A 127 -21.26 -5.20 -5.11
CA VAL A 127 -21.09 -3.91 -4.45
C VAL A 127 -20.92 -4.09 -2.94
N ALA A 128 -21.63 -5.04 -2.32
CA ALA A 128 -21.44 -5.38 -0.90
C ALA A 128 -20.01 -5.89 -0.63
N LEU A 129 -19.50 -6.82 -1.44
CA LEU A 129 -18.12 -7.32 -1.30
C LEU A 129 -17.07 -6.24 -1.58
N ALA A 130 -17.34 -5.32 -2.51
CA ALA A 130 -16.48 -4.15 -2.73
C ALA A 130 -16.48 -3.20 -1.52
N ALA A 131 -17.62 -3.02 -0.84
CA ALA A 131 -17.69 -2.26 0.39
C ALA A 131 -16.90 -2.92 1.53
N VAL A 132 -16.99 -4.25 1.69
CA VAL A 132 -16.16 -5.00 2.65
C VAL A 132 -14.67 -4.81 2.34
N LYS A 133 -14.27 -4.88 1.05
CA LYS A 133 -12.87 -4.65 0.66
C LYS A 133 -12.39 -3.26 1.08
N ARG A 134 -13.18 -2.20 0.84
CA ARG A 134 -12.83 -0.84 1.27
C ARG A 134 -12.78 -0.69 2.79
N PHE A 135 -13.68 -1.35 3.50
CA PHE A 135 -13.63 -1.40 4.96
C PHE A 135 -12.35 -2.08 5.47
N CYS A 136 -11.91 -3.16 4.80
CA CYS A 136 -10.68 -3.84 5.17
C CYS A 136 -9.42 -2.97 4.95
N THR A 137 -9.52 -1.95 4.10
CA THR A 137 -8.47 -0.97 3.87
C THR A 137 -8.71 0.38 4.57
N SER A 138 -9.74 0.50 5.42
CA SER A 138 -10.02 1.74 6.16
C SER A 138 -9.57 1.64 7.62
N ALA A 139 -9.49 2.79 8.29
CA ALA A 139 -9.28 2.86 9.74
C ALA A 139 -10.60 2.67 10.54
N ASP A 140 -11.75 2.56 9.88
CA ASP A 140 -13.06 2.50 10.55
C ASP A 140 -13.23 1.21 11.35
N ILE A 141 -13.94 1.25 12.47
CA ILE A 141 -14.16 0.06 13.32
C ILE A 141 -15.33 -0.81 12.85
N GLN A 142 -16.20 -0.27 11.98
CA GLN A 142 -17.35 -0.97 11.41
C GLN A 142 -17.58 -0.58 9.95
N ILE A 143 -18.38 -1.37 9.24
CA ILE A 143 -18.78 -1.04 7.87
C ILE A 143 -19.81 0.09 7.93
N GLU A 144 -19.46 1.20 7.30
CA GLU A 144 -20.25 2.42 7.22
C GLU A 144 -20.72 2.72 5.78
N PRO A 145 -21.77 3.56 5.58
CA PRO A 145 -22.31 3.89 4.27
C PRO A 145 -21.29 4.37 3.23
N TRP A 146 -20.27 5.12 3.65
CA TRP A 146 -19.23 5.66 2.76
C TRP A 146 -18.31 4.61 2.14
N HIS A 147 -18.29 3.38 2.66
CA HIS A 147 -17.60 2.27 1.99
C HIS A 147 -18.29 1.83 0.69
N ILE A 148 -19.55 2.19 0.51
CA ILE A 148 -20.35 1.90 -0.68
C ILE A 148 -20.18 3.05 -1.67
N THR A 149 -19.50 2.79 -2.80
CA THR A 149 -19.29 3.83 -3.82
C THR A 149 -20.51 4.08 -4.67
N ARG A 150 -20.54 5.27 -5.26
CA ARG A 150 -21.46 5.60 -6.35
C ARG A 150 -21.34 4.59 -7.48
N ILE A 151 -22.50 4.24 -8.03
CA ILE A 151 -22.65 3.35 -9.18
C ILE A 151 -23.09 4.23 -10.34
N ALA A 152 -22.39 4.16 -11.48
CA ALA A 152 -22.74 4.95 -12.66
C ALA A 152 -24.22 4.75 -13.04
N GLY A 153 -24.98 5.84 -13.20
CA GLY A 153 -26.41 5.83 -13.47
C GLY A 153 -27.31 5.78 -12.22
N LEU A 154 -26.73 5.53 -11.04
CA LEU A 154 -27.36 5.56 -9.71
C LEU A 154 -26.58 6.47 -8.75
N ASP A 155 -25.98 7.52 -9.30
CA ASP A 155 -25.01 8.38 -8.65
C ASP A 155 -25.60 9.73 -8.20
N ASP A 156 -26.88 10.01 -8.44
CA ASP A 156 -27.55 11.14 -7.81
C ASP A 156 -27.70 10.92 -6.29
N ASP A 157 -27.56 11.98 -5.51
CA ASP A 157 -27.47 11.89 -4.04
C ASP A 157 -28.66 11.16 -3.38
N PRO A 158 -29.94 11.43 -3.73
CA PRO A 158 -31.07 10.71 -3.15
C PRO A 158 -31.05 9.21 -3.46
N VAL A 159 -30.79 8.83 -4.71
CA VAL A 159 -30.71 7.41 -5.10
C VAL A 159 -29.48 6.75 -4.47
N HIS A 160 -28.34 7.44 -4.42
CA HIS A 160 -27.14 6.88 -3.82
C HIS A 160 -27.33 6.58 -2.32
N LYS A 161 -28.03 7.44 -1.58
CA LYS A 161 -28.41 7.15 -0.18
C LYS A 161 -29.30 5.92 -0.06
N LEU A 162 -30.24 5.71 -0.98
CA LEU A 162 -31.07 4.51 -1.01
C LEU A 162 -30.26 3.25 -1.33
N VAL A 163 -29.31 3.36 -2.27
CA VAL A 163 -28.34 2.31 -2.60
C VAL A 163 -27.51 1.96 -1.35
N GLN A 164 -26.99 2.96 -0.65
CA GLN A 164 -26.24 2.77 0.60
C GLN A 164 -27.07 2.05 1.66
N ALA A 165 -28.28 2.53 1.94
CA ALA A 165 -29.18 1.93 2.93
C ALA A 165 -29.54 0.48 2.59
N SER A 166 -29.65 0.17 1.30
CA SER A 166 -29.96 -1.18 0.82
C SER A 166 -28.78 -2.14 0.90
N ILE A 167 -27.57 -1.66 0.61
CA ILE A 167 -26.36 -2.49 0.52
C ILE A 167 -25.68 -2.67 1.87
N LEU A 168 -25.78 -1.69 2.76
CA LEU A 168 -25.11 -1.72 4.06
C LEU A 168 -25.43 -3.00 4.86
N PRO A 169 -26.70 -3.44 5.04
CA PRO A 169 -26.98 -4.69 5.74
C PRO A 169 -26.38 -5.92 5.05
N ILE A 170 -26.30 -5.92 3.72
CA ILE A 170 -25.71 -7.01 2.94
C ILE A 170 -24.19 -7.06 3.15
N ALA A 171 -23.53 -5.91 3.18
CA ALA A 171 -22.10 -5.81 3.44
C ALA A 171 -21.74 -6.25 4.87
N ILE A 172 -22.58 -5.90 5.86
CA ILE A 172 -22.44 -6.37 7.25
C ILE A 172 -22.54 -7.90 7.31
N ARG A 173 -23.59 -8.50 6.71
CA ARG A 173 -23.71 -9.97 6.64
C ARG A 173 -22.54 -10.63 5.91
N ALA A 174 -22.02 -10.00 4.86
CA ALA A 174 -20.85 -10.49 4.16
C ALA A 174 -19.61 -10.52 5.06
N TRP A 175 -19.41 -9.47 5.86
CA TRP A 175 -18.33 -9.43 6.83
C TRP A 175 -18.50 -10.46 7.95
N GLU A 176 -19.71 -10.66 8.45
CA GLU A 176 -20.03 -11.70 9.43
C GLU A 176 -19.68 -13.10 8.92
N ASP A 177 -20.04 -13.46 7.68
CA ASP A 177 -19.66 -14.73 7.07
C ASP A 177 -18.14 -14.83 6.86
N ILE A 178 -17.48 -13.75 6.41
CA ILE A 178 -16.02 -13.72 6.24
C ILE A 178 -15.30 -14.03 7.57
N ASN A 179 -15.81 -13.51 8.70
CA ASN A 179 -15.31 -13.76 10.06
C ASN A 179 -15.58 -15.18 10.58
N GLN A 180 -16.42 -15.98 9.93
CA GLN A 180 -16.60 -17.37 10.35
C GLN A 180 -15.41 -18.23 9.91
N ILE A 181 -14.88 -19.09 10.78
CA ILE A 181 -13.76 -20.00 10.44
C ILE A 181 -14.08 -20.81 9.18
N HIS A 182 -15.33 -21.27 9.05
CA HIS A 182 -15.84 -22.02 7.90
C HIS A 182 -16.86 -21.23 7.06
N GLY A 183 -16.68 -19.90 6.98
CA GLY A 183 -17.50 -19.02 6.14
C GLY A 183 -17.45 -19.40 4.66
N ARG A 184 -18.52 -19.09 3.94
CA ARG A 184 -18.72 -19.52 2.54
C ARG A 184 -18.15 -18.53 1.52
N LEU A 185 -18.02 -17.27 1.89
CA LEU A 185 -17.43 -16.24 1.05
C LEU A 185 -15.91 -16.43 0.94
N ARG A 186 -15.33 -15.85 -0.11
CA ARG A 186 -13.89 -15.91 -0.34
C ARG A 186 -13.15 -15.18 0.79
N PHE A 187 -12.05 -15.77 1.27
CA PHE A 187 -11.20 -15.18 2.28
C PHE A 187 -9.88 -14.69 1.67
N GLU A 188 -9.46 -13.46 1.98
CA GLU A 188 -8.31 -12.79 1.38
C GLU A 188 -7.40 -12.19 2.46
N HIS A 189 -6.20 -11.78 2.08
CA HIS A 189 -5.17 -11.31 3.00
C HIS A 189 -5.58 -10.05 3.79
N ASP A 190 -6.34 -9.16 3.16
CA ASP A 190 -6.81 -7.94 3.81
C ASP A 190 -7.86 -8.21 4.89
N HIS A 191 -8.57 -9.35 4.84
CA HIS A 191 -9.57 -9.69 5.85
C HIS A 191 -8.91 -9.96 7.20
N TYR A 192 -7.88 -10.80 7.25
CA TYR A 192 -7.20 -11.04 8.52
C TYR A 192 -6.40 -9.81 8.98
N LEU A 193 -5.92 -8.96 8.06
CA LEU A 193 -5.30 -7.68 8.43
C LEU A 193 -6.32 -6.79 9.13
N LYS A 194 -7.52 -6.66 8.57
CA LYS A 194 -8.61 -5.90 9.18
C LYS A 194 -9.01 -6.46 10.53
N MET A 195 -9.23 -7.78 10.63
CA MET A 195 -9.55 -8.44 11.90
C MET A 195 -8.49 -8.17 12.97
N TRP A 196 -7.21 -8.26 12.61
CA TRP A 196 -6.12 -7.94 13.51
C TRP A 196 -6.13 -6.46 13.90
N GLY A 197 -6.29 -5.54 12.96
CA GLY A 197 -6.41 -4.10 13.25
C GLY A 197 -7.54 -3.78 14.22
N LEU A 198 -8.70 -4.44 14.09
CA LEU A 198 -9.83 -4.28 15.01
C LEU A 198 -9.54 -4.73 16.45
N THR A 199 -8.52 -5.58 16.66
CA THR A 199 -8.05 -5.94 18.01
C THR A 199 -7.23 -4.86 18.69
N ARG A 200 -6.89 -3.76 17.97
CA ARG A 200 -5.98 -2.69 18.41
C ARG A 200 -4.68 -3.25 18.99
N PRO A 201 -3.90 -3.96 18.15
CA PRO A 201 -2.79 -4.76 18.63
C PRO A 201 -1.66 -3.87 19.13
N ALA A 202 -1.08 -4.22 20.28
CA ALA A 202 0.20 -3.67 20.72
C ALA A 202 1.35 -4.47 20.10
N LEU A 203 2.25 -3.78 19.41
CA LEU A 203 3.49 -4.36 18.94
C LEU A 203 4.46 -4.50 20.12
N PRO A 204 5.19 -5.62 20.24
CA PRO A 204 6.15 -5.85 21.33
C PRO A 204 7.44 -5.08 21.07
N ALA A 205 7.37 -3.74 21.03
CA ALA A 205 8.47 -2.86 20.66
C ALA A 205 8.41 -1.52 21.40
N GLU A 206 9.58 -0.94 21.64
CA GLU A 206 9.76 0.40 22.22
C GLU A 206 9.75 1.50 21.14
N TYR A 207 9.92 1.11 19.87
CA TYR A 207 9.78 1.98 18.71
C TYR A 207 9.35 1.22 17.46
N VAL A 208 8.70 1.93 16.54
CA VAL A 208 8.24 1.42 15.25
C VAL A 208 8.84 2.26 14.13
N LEU A 209 9.53 1.59 13.22
CA LEU A 209 10.05 2.14 11.98
C LEU A 209 9.09 1.79 10.85
N PHE A 210 8.35 2.76 10.36
CA PHE A 210 7.36 2.59 9.31
C PHE A 210 7.88 3.14 7.98
N ASP A 211 8.22 2.23 7.07
CA ASP A 211 8.80 2.54 5.75
C ASP A 211 7.72 2.65 4.67
N GLU A 212 7.99 3.45 3.64
CA GLU A 212 7.06 3.77 2.55
C GLU A 212 5.66 4.19 3.04
N ALA A 213 5.62 5.02 4.09
CA ALA A 213 4.38 5.40 4.76
C ALA A 213 3.40 6.17 3.85
N GLN A 214 3.85 6.78 2.75
CA GLN A 214 2.96 7.45 1.80
C GLN A 214 1.99 6.48 1.08
N ASP A 215 2.35 5.21 0.96
CA ASP A 215 1.55 4.18 0.27
C ASP A 215 0.81 3.26 1.26
N ALA A 216 0.77 3.67 2.53
CA ALA A 216 0.18 2.91 3.61
C ALA A 216 -1.34 2.75 3.44
N ASN A 217 -1.80 1.52 3.64
CA ASN A 217 -3.22 1.27 3.88
C ASN A 217 -3.63 1.95 5.21
N PRO A 218 -4.74 2.73 5.25
CA PRO A 218 -5.23 3.38 6.47
C PRO A 218 -5.34 2.48 7.70
N VAL A 219 -5.65 1.19 7.55
CA VAL A 219 -5.68 0.25 8.69
C VAL A 219 -4.29 0.04 9.30
N ILE A 220 -3.24 0.04 8.48
CA ILE A 220 -1.85 -0.10 8.92
C ILE A 220 -1.40 1.20 9.59
N ALA A 221 -1.73 2.35 8.99
CA ALA A 221 -1.44 3.65 9.60
C ALA A 221 -2.07 3.76 10.99
N ALA A 222 -3.35 3.39 11.14
CA ALA A 222 -4.04 3.37 12.43
C ALA A 222 -3.38 2.42 13.45
N ILE A 223 -2.92 1.24 13.01
CA ILE A 223 -2.17 0.32 13.89
C ILE A 223 -0.89 0.99 14.40
N VAL A 224 -0.14 1.68 13.55
CA VAL A 224 1.11 2.36 13.95
C VAL A 224 0.82 3.57 14.84
N GLU A 225 -0.21 4.35 14.53
CA GLU A 225 -0.66 5.49 15.33
C GLU A 225 -1.09 5.06 16.74
N ASP A 226 -1.71 3.89 16.88
CA ASP A 226 -2.14 3.33 18.17
C ASP A 226 -0.98 2.83 19.06
N GLN A 227 0.26 2.80 18.58
CA GLN A 227 1.40 2.33 19.36
C GLN A 227 1.84 3.38 20.39
N THR A 228 2.19 2.91 21.58
CA THR A 228 2.71 3.75 22.68
C THR A 228 4.22 3.98 22.58
N GLY A 229 4.94 3.11 21.87
CA GLY A 229 6.35 3.28 21.57
C GLY A 229 6.58 4.43 20.58
N GLN A 230 7.83 4.87 20.46
CA GLN A 230 8.20 5.95 19.53
C GLN A 230 7.89 5.56 18.07
N ARG A 231 7.28 6.46 17.31
CA ARG A 231 6.82 6.22 15.94
C ARG A 231 7.69 7.01 14.97
N ILE A 232 8.25 6.32 13.99
CA ILE A 232 9.11 6.92 12.95
C ILE A 232 8.52 6.54 11.60
N ALA A 233 7.86 7.49 10.95
CA ALA A 233 7.34 7.32 9.59
C ALA A 233 8.33 7.90 8.58
N VAL A 234 8.64 7.14 7.54
CA VAL A 234 9.52 7.56 6.44
C VAL A 234 8.83 7.32 5.12
N GLY A 235 8.86 8.31 4.22
CA GLY A 235 8.16 8.21 2.95
C GLY A 235 8.46 9.35 1.98
N ASP A 236 8.03 9.18 0.74
CA ASP A 236 8.09 10.21 -0.31
C ASP A 236 6.67 10.57 -0.75
N ARG A 237 6.14 11.70 -0.28
CA ARG A 237 4.76 12.14 -0.61
C ARG A 237 4.51 12.28 -2.11
N CYS A 238 5.54 12.66 -2.85
CA CYS A 238 5.44 12.85 -4.29
C CYS A 238 5.45 11.52 -5.07
N GLN A 239 5.68 10.39 -4.39
CA GLN A 239 5.59 9.04 -4.96
C GLN A 239 4.33 8.28 -4.53
N ALA A 240 3.37 8.92 -3.86
CA ALA A 240 2.10 8.31 -3.49
C ALA A 240 1.23 8.02 -4.73
N ILE A 241 1.43 6.86 -5.36
CA ILE A 241 0.76 6.46 -6.62
C ILE A 241 -0.40 5.48 -6.40
N TYR A 242 -0.61 5.00 -5.17
CA TYR A 242 -1.68 4.08 -4.81
C TYR A 242 -2.93 4.75 -4.21
N GLY A 243 -3.08 6.07 -4.34
CA GLY A 243 -4.22 6.82 -3.79
C GLY A 243 -5.60 6.31 -4.25
N TRP A 244 -5.68 5.64 -5.41
CA TRP A 244 -6.91 4.99 -5.91
C TRP A 244 -7.39 3.80 -5.04
N ASN A 245 -6.53 3.23 -4.18
CA ASN A 245 -6.89 2.22 -3.19
C ASN A 245 -7.35 2.80 -1.85
N GLY A 246 -7.52 4.12 -1.75
CA GLY A 246 -7.87 4.78 -0.50
C GLY A 246 -6.69 4.93 0.47
N ALA A 247 -5.45 4.80 -0.03
CA ALA A 247 -4.26 5.22 0.72
C ALA A 247 -4.41 6.71 1.06
N ILE A 248 -4.47 7.02 2.36
CA ILE A 248 -4.34 8.39 2.87
C ILE A 248 -2.84 8.66 2.96
N ASP A 249 -2.37 9.87 2.68
CA ASP A 249 -0.98 10.22 2.95
C ASP A 249 -0.74 10.12 4.46
N ALA A 250 -0.27 8.96 4.92
CA ALA A 250 -0.04 8.73 6.35
C ALA A 250 1.02 9.70 6.87
N MET A 251 1.91 10.20 6.01
CA MET A 251 2.89 11.21 6.36
C MET A 251 2.25 12.52 6.83
N ASP A 252 1.01 12.85 6.42
CA ASP A 252 0.27 14.02 6.91
C ASP A 252 -0.38 13.78 8.28
N ARG A 253 -0.73 12.53 8.59
CA ARG A 253 -1.41 12.18 9.85
C ARG A 253 -0.45 11.98 11.02
N PHE A 254 0.78 11.55 10.75
CA PHE A 254 1.79 11.38 11.78
C PHE A 254 2.23 12.72 12.37
N ASP A 255 1.79 12.99 13.60
CA ASP A 255 2.23 14.11 14.43
C ASP A 255 3.63 13.82 15.00
N GLY A 256 4.66 14.11 14.21
CA GLY A 256 6.05 13.91 14.55
C GLY A 256 6.90 15.08 14.07
N LYS A 257 8.09 15.23 14.67
CA LYS A 257 9.08 16.21 14.22
C LYS A 257 9.43 15.93 12.76
N ARG A 258 9.09 16.88 11.89
CA ARG A 258 9.32 16.76 10.45
C ARG A 258 10.80 17.00 10.12
N LEU A 259 11.37 16.07 9.36
CA LEU A 259 12.74 16.12 8.88
C LEU A 259 12.79 15.70 7.41
N PHE A 260 13.87 16.04 6.73
CA PHE A 260 13.99 15.87 5.28
C PHE A 260 15.25 15.08 4.92
N LEU A 261 15.14 14.20 3.92
CA LEU A 261 16.27 13.59 3.24
C LEU A 261 16.21 14.01 1.77
N SER A 262 17.14 14.86 1.33
CA SER A 262 17.14 15.48 0.00
C SER A 262 18.24 14.94 -0.93
N LYS A 263 19.35 14.46 -0.36
CA LYS A 263 20.50 13.99 -1.15
C LYS A 263 20.25 12.59 -1.71
N SER A 264 20.03 12.48 -3.02
CA SER A 264 19.90 11.20 -3.71
C SER A 264 21.25 10.55 -3.94
N PHE A 265 21.34 9.24 -3.77
CA PHE A 265 22.51 8.41 -4.09
C PHE A 265 22.31 7.58 -5.36
N ARG A 266 21.22 7.81 -6.12
CA ARG A 266 20.90 7.05 -7.34
C ARG A 266 21.26 7.78 -8.63
N PHE A 267 21.38 9.10 -8.58
CA PHE A 267 21.61 9.94 -9.75
C PHE A 267 22.35 11.24 -9.39
N GLY A 268 22.94 11.86 -10.41
CA GLY A 268 23.68 13.12 -10.30
C GLY A 268 22.83 14.38 -10.43
N PRO A 269 23.45 15.58 -10.33
CA PRO A 269 22.76 16.86 -10.28
C PRO A 269 21.85 17.16 -11.48
N ALA A 270 22.18 16.69 -12.69
CA ALA A 270 21.37 16.95 -13.89
C ALA A 270 19.95 16.37 -13.75
N ILE A 271 19.85 15.09 -13.33
CA ILE A 271 18.56 14.42 -13.09
C ILE A 271 17.81 15.06 -11.91
N ALA A 272 18.54 15.42 -10.83
CA ALA A 272 17.93 16.11 -9.69
C ALA A 272 17.29 17.44 -10.09
N SER A 273 17.99 18.25 -10.90
CA SER A 273 17.49 19.53 -11.39
C SER A 273 16.21 19.38 -12.21
N GLU A 274 16.14 18.36 -13.07
CA GLU A 274 14.94 18.07 -13.84
C GLU A 274 13.79 17.56 -12.99
N ALA A 275 14.06 16.62 -12.08
CA ALA A 275 13.06 16.12 -11.13
C ALA A 275 12.47 17.25 -10.29
N ASN A 276 13.29 18.21 -9.85
CA ASN A 276 12.85 19.36 -9.06
C ASN A 276 11.86 20.28 -9.80
N LYS A 277 11.86 20.32 -11.13
CA LYS A 277 10.83 21.05 -11.89
C LYS A 277 9.46 20.45 -11.66
N TRP A 278 9.36 19.13 -11.68
CA TRP A 278 8.11 18.41 -11.44
C TRP A 278 7.70 18.47 -9.97
N LEU A 279 8.65 18.34 -9.04
CA LEU A 279 8.38 18.51 -7.61
C LEU A 279 7.84 19.91 -7.30
N ALA A 280 8.37 20.96 -7.95
CA ALA A 280 7.85 22.32 -7.80
C ALA A 280 6.39 22.44 -8.30
N VAL A 281 6.06 21.81 -9.44
CA VAL A 281 4.67 21.76 -9.94
C VAL A 281 3.74 21.02 -8.97
N LEU A 282 4.25 19.99 -8.30
CA LEU A 282 3.51 19.23 -7.28
C LEU A 282 3.44 19.94 -5.91
N GLY A 283 4.10 21.10 -5.76
CA GLY A 283 4.13 21.84 -4.49
C GLY A 283 4.94 21.16 -3.38
N ALA A 284 5.93 20.34 -3.74
CA ALA A 284 6.79 19.67 -2.77
C ALA A 284 7.60 20.67 -1.93
N GLN A 285 7.71 20.42 -0.63
CA GLN A 285 8.57 21.22 0.26
C GLN A 285 10.04 20.83 0.13
N LEU A 286 10.31 19.58 -0.27
CA LEU A 286 11.64 19.04 -0.48
C LEU A 286 12.14 19.37 -1.89
N SER A 287 13.42 19.76 -1.99
CA SER A 287 14.15 19.87 -3.26
C SER A 287 15.30 18.86 -3.26
N LEU A 288 15.37 18.00 -4.28
CA LEU A 288 16.39 16.96 -4.40
C LEU A 288 17.76 17.55 -4.72
N THR A 289 18.80 16.96 -4.13
CA THR A 289 20.20 17.17 -4.51
C THR A 289 20.76 15.86 -5.06
N GLY A 290 21.33 15.88 -6.26
CA GLY A 290 21.99 14.69 -6.84
C GLY A 290 23.34 14.40 -6.20
N PHE A 291 23.81 13.15 -6.29
CA PHE A 291 25.15 12.79 -5.86
C PHE A 291 26.16 13.23 -6.92
N ASP A 292 27.02 14.18 -6.58
CA ASP A 292 28.08 14.73 -7.42
C ASP A 292 29.06 13.68 -7.97
N GLN A 293 29.21 12.54 -7.29
CA GLN A 293 30.02 11.40 -7.75
C GLN A 293 29.35 10.56 -8.85
N ILE A 294 28.06 10.77 -9.13
CA ILE A 294 27.35 10.08 -10.20
C ILE A 294 27.20 11.05 -11.37
N ALA A 295 27.88 10.75 -12.48
CA ALA A 295 27.64 11.45 -13.73
C ALA A 295 26.24 11.09 -14.25
N SER A 296 25.42 12.09 -14.54
CA SER A 296 24.08 11.91 -15.09
C SER A 296 23.80 12.96 -16.14
N THR A 297 23.10 12.58 -17.20
CA THR A 297 22.74 13.44 -18.33
C THR A 297 21.26 13.29 -18.64
N ILE A 298 20.70 14.30 -19.32
CA ILE A 298 19.33 14.28 -19.84
C ILE A 298 19.43 14.57 -21.32
N GLY A 299 18.85 13.71 -22.14
CA GLY A 299 18.89 13.84 -23.59
C GLY A 299 18.21 12.67 -24.28
N MET A 300 18.25 12.71 -25.60
CA MET A 300 17.76 11.61 -26.44
C MET A 300 18.67 10.39 -26.28
N LEU A 301 18.07 9.23 -26.02
CA LEU A 301 18.76 7.95 -25.97
C LEU A 301 18.16 7.01 -27.03
N PRO A 302 18.87 6.77 -28.15
CA PRO A 302 18.36 5.93 -29.24
C PRO A 302 18.14 4.47 -28.83
N GLU A 303 18.99 3.94 -27.95
CA GLU A 303 18.97 2.54 -27.52
C GLU A 303 18.90 2.47 -25.99
N PRO A 304 17.69 2.62 -25.40
CA PRO A 304 17.52 2.57 -23.96
C PRO A 304 17.52 1.12 -23.42
N ASP A 305 18.21 0.90 -22.31
CA ASP A 305 18.19 -0.38 -21.57
C ASP A 305 16.84 -0.64 -20.88
N ALA A 306 16.11 0.42 -20.54
CA ALA A 306 14.82 0.35 -19.86
C ALA A 306 13.82 1.35 -20.46
N ILE A 307 12.59 0.88 -20.69
CA ILE A 307 11.50 1.69 -21.23
C ILE A 307 10.35 1.71 -20.23
N LEU A 308 10.08 2.87 -19.65
CA LEU A 308 8.93 3.07 -18.78
C LEU A 308 7.68 3.34 -19.63
N CYS A 309 6.64 2.54 -19.43
CA CYS A 309 5.37 2.66 -20.16
C CYS A 309 4.24 3.04 -19.20
N ARG A 310 3.31 3.87 -19.68
CA ARG A 310 2.13 4.29 -18.90
C ARG A 310 1.13 3.16 -18.66
N THR A 311 1.04 2.20 -19.58
CA THR A 311 0.03 1.14 -19.55
C THR A 311 0.66 -0.23 -19.79
N ASN A 312 0.04 -1.28 -19.25
CA ASN A 312 0.46 -2.67 -19.52
C ASN A 312 0.40 -3.00 -21.01
N ALA A 313 -0.61 -2.48 -21.72
CA ALA A 313 -0.71 -2.61 -23.17
C ALA A 313 0.49 -1.98 -23.89
N GLY A 314 0.88 -0.76 -23.51
CA GLY A 314 2.07 -0.10 -24.09
C GLY A 314 3.36 -0.85 -23.77
N ALA A 315 3.50 -1.36 -22.53
CA ALA A 315 4.65 -2.18 -22.15
C ALA A 315 4.72 -3.46 -22.99
N PHE A 316 3.60 -4.13 -23.21
CA PHE A 316 3.52 -5.31 -24.05
C PHE A 316 3.88 -5.00 -25.51
N THR A 317 3.38 -3.90 -26.07
CA THR A 317 3.76 -3.44 -27.41
C THR A 317 5.28 -3.29 -27.53
N ARG A 318 5.94 -2.66 -26.54
CA ARG A 318 7.41 -2.52 -26.52
C ARG A 318 8.17 -3.84 -26.43
N VAL A 319 7.61 -4.82 -25.72
CA VAL A 319 8.16 -6.19 -25.67
C VAL A 319 8.06 -6.84 -27.05
N VAL A 320 6.90 -6.79 -27.70
CA VAL A 320 6.71 -7.37 -29.04
C VAL A 320 7.64 -6.71 -30.07
N GLU A 321 7.73 -5.37 -30.06
CA GLU A 321 8.65 -4.62 -30.93
C GLU A 321 10.12 -5.03 -30.71
N SER A 322 10.52 -5.23 -29.44
CA SER A 322 11.90 -5.59 -29.11
C SER A 322 12.25 -7.03 -29.47
N LEU A 323 11.32 -7.97 -29.25
CA LEU A 323 11.47 -9.36 -29.69
C LEU A 323 11.51 -9.46 -31.22
N ALA A 324 10.65 -8.72 -31.94
CA ALA A 324 10.67 -8.66 -33.39
C ALA A 324 11.99 -8.08 -33.95
N ALA A 325 12.62 -7.17 -33.20
CA ALA A 325 13.95 -6.65 -33.49
C ALA A 325 15.10 -7.55 -33.02
N GLY A 326 14.82 -8.77 -32.53
CA GLY A 326 15.83 -9.74 -32.11
C GLY A 326 16.50 -9.43 -30.77
N ARG A 327 15.96 -8.51 -29.96
CA ARG A 327 16.51 -8.17 -28.65
C ARG A 327 15.97 -9.09 -27.56
N THR A 328 16.81 -9.43 -26.59
CA THR A 328 16.37 -10.06 -25.34
C THR A 328 15.64 -9.03 -24.50
N THR A 329 14.40 -9.31 -24.09
CA THR A 329 13.57 -8.34 -23.36
C THR A 329 12.85 -9.01 -22.20
N ALA A 330 12.76 -8.30 -21.08
CA ALA A 330 11.99 -8.71 -19.91
C ALA A 330 10.92 -7.66 -19.61
N LEU A 331 9.72 -8.12 -19.22
CA LEU A 331 8.66 -7.27 -18.71
C LEU A 331 8.70 -7.29 -17.17
N VAL A 332 8.90 -6.13 -16.55
CA VAL A 332 8.97 -5.99 -15.09
C VAL A 332 7.66 -5.39 -14.57
N GLY A 333 6.93 -6.15 -13.75
CA GLY A 333 5.64 -5.74 -13.16
C GLY A 333 4.44 -5.91 -14.10
N GLY A 334 3.29 -6.33 -13.57
CA GLY A 334 2.00 -6.33 -14.29
C GLY A 334 1.79 -7.43 -15.35
N GLY A 335 2.71 -8.39 -15.47
CA GLY A 335 2.64 -9.48 -16.46
C GLY A 335 1.81 -10.70 -16.05
N ASP A 336 1.40 -10.83 -14.77
CA ASP A 336 0.79 -12.06 -14.25
C ASP A 336 -0.58 -12.37 -14.84
N ASP A 337 -1.38 -11.35 -15.15
CA ASP A 337 -2.69 -11.55 -15.78
C ASP A 337 -2.53 -11.91 -17.26
N ILE A 338 -1.53 -11.33 -17.95
CA ILE A 338 -1.19 -11.65 -19.34
C ILE A 338 -0.60 -13.05 -19.45
N ARG A 339 0.29 -13.42 -18.52
CA ARG A 339 0.84 -14.78 -18.41
C ARG A 339 -0.28 -15.80 -18.18
N ARG A 340 -1.19 -15.52 -17.25
CA ARG A 340 -2.36 -16.39 -17.00
C ARG A 340 -3.30 -16.50 -18.21
N MET A 341 -3.48 -15.43 -18.98
CA MET A 341 -4.24 -15.49 -20.24
C MET A 341 -3.53 -16.32 -21.31
N ALA A 342 -2.21 -16.18 -21.47
CA ALA A 342 -1.43 -16.96 -22.42
C ALA A 342 -1.36 -18.44 -22.06
N GLU A 343 -1.19 -18.76 -20.76
CA GLU A 343 -1.24 -20.13 -20.24
C GLU A 343 -2.63 -20.76 -20.39
N ALA A 344 -3.71 -19.98 -20.28
CA ALA A 344 -5.08 -20.46 -20.48
C ALA A 344 -5.46 -20.65 -21.96
N ALA A 345 -4.63 -20.19 -22.90
CA ALA A 345 -4.81 -20.34 -24.34
C ALA A 345 -3.99 -21.49 -24.95
N LEU A 346 -3.15 -22.15 -24.14
CA LEU A 346 -2.40 -23.37 -24.46
C LEU A 346 -3.19 -24.62 -24.03
#